data_AF-A0A1S2VSI6-F1
#
_entry.id   AF-A0A1S2VSI6-F1
#
_cell.length_a   1.000
_cell.length_b   1.000
_cell.length_c   1.000
_cell.angle_alpha   90.00
_cell.angle_beta   90.00
_cell.angle_gamma   90.00
#
_symmetry.space_group_name_H-M   'P 1'
#
loop_
_entity.id
_entity.type
_entity.pdbx_description
1 polymer ?
#
loop_
_entity_poly.entity_id
_entity_poly.type
_entity_poly.pdbx_seq_one_letter_code
_entity_poly.pdbx_strand_id
1 'polypeptide(L)' 'MVKTMEIHDELEIEIFNTIEQIKRMNEAIHRHEQSNDPNPLMIEQFQEIRNRLTSDLQRLMSEITETTWVLAA' A
#
# COMPACT_ATOMS: atom_id res chain seq x y z
N MET A 1 -17.56 -20.58 -2.89
CA MET A 1 -17.13 -20.14 -4.22
C MET A 1 -17.46 -18.68 -4.48
N VAL A 2 -18.73 -18.26 -4.53
CA VAL A 2 -19.11 -16.84 -4.73
C VAL A 2 -18.44 -15.90 -3.72
N LYS A 3 -18.54 -16.20 -2.41
CA LYS A 3 -17.90 -15.42 -1.34
C LYS A 3 -16.37 -15.33 -1.44
N THR A 4 -15.71 -16.36 -1.98
CA THR A 4 -14.24 -16.40 -2.11
C THR A 4 -13.78 -15.50 -3.26
N MET A 5 -14.57 -15.42 -4.34
CA MET A 5 -14.32 -14.48 -5.44
C MET A 5 -14.53 -13.03 -5.00
N GLU A 6 -15.60 -12.74 -4.24
CA GLU A 6 -15.83 -11.39 -3.70
C GLU A 6 -14.67 -10.91 -2.81
N ILE A 7 -14.15 -11.78 -1.94
CA ILE A 7 -12.97 -11.48 -1.10
C ILE A 7 -11.73 -11.23 -1.96
N HIS A 8 -11.52 -12.01 -3.02
CA HIS A 8 -10.40 -11.82 -3.93
C HIS A 8 -10.45 -10.45 -4.62
N ASP A 9 -11.61 -10.07 -5.15
CA ASP A 9 -11.82 -8.78 -5.83
C ASP A 9 -11.61 -7.60 -4.85
N GLU A 10 -12.10 -7.73 -3.61
CA GLU A 10 -11.86 -6.73 -2.55
C GLU A 10 -10.37 -6.58 -2.22
N LEU A 11 -9.63 -7.69 -2.12
CA LEU A 11 -8.19 -7.68 -1.90
C LEU A 11 -7.43 -7.01 -3.06
N GLU A 12 -7.81 -7.26 -4.32
CA GLU A 12 -7.21 -6.59 -5.48
C GLU A 12 -7.41 -5.07 -5.41
N ILE A 13 -8.62 -4.62 -5.06
CA ILE A 13 -8.94 -3.19 -4.91
C ILE A 13 -8.11 -2.59 -3.77
N GLU A 14 -8.01 -3.26 -2.62
CA GLU A 14 -7.26 -2.76 -1.47
C GLU A 14 -5.75 -2.70 -1.75
N ILE A 15 -5.20 -3.69 -2.45
CA ILE A 15 -3.81 -3.69 -2.92
C ILE A 15 -3.55 -2.50 -3.84
N PHE A 16 -4.41 -2.29 -4.85
CA PHE A 16 -4.28 -1.17 -5.77
C PHE A 16 -4.30 0.18 -5.03
N ASN A 17 -5.26 0.37 -4.13
CA ASN A 17 -5.39 1.59 -3.33
C ASN A 17 -4.16 1.82 -2.44
N THR A 18 -3.61 0.75 -1.85
CA THR A 18 -2.41 0.83 -1.00
C THR A 18 -1.19 1.24 -1.81
N ILE A 19 -1.00 0.69 -3.01
CA ILE A 19 0.09 1.08 -3.93
C ILE A 19 -0.01 2.56 -4.31
N GLU A 20 -1.20 3.04 -4.66
CA GLU A 20 -1.41 4.45 -5.00
C GLU A 20 -1.11 5.38 -3.83
N GLN A 21 -1.44 4.99 -2.60
CA GLN A 21 -1.10 5.76 -1.41
C GLN A 21 0.42 5.79 -1.16
N ILE A 22 1.12 4.66 -1.32
CA ILE A 22 2.59 4.60 -1.22
C ILE A 22 3.23 5.55 -2.24
N LYS A 23 2.75 5.54 -3.48
CA LYS A 23 3.22 6.44 -4.54
C LYS A 23 3.05 7.91 -4.13
N ARG A 24 1.88 8.30 -3.61
CA ARG A 24 1.63 9.67 -3.13
C ARG A 24 2.56 10.07 -1.98
N MET A 25 2.87 9.15 -1.06
CA MET A 25 3.82 9.41 0.03
C MET A 25 5.24 9.61 -0.51
N ASN A 26 5.68 8.78 -1.46
CA ASN A 26 6.99 8.96 -2.10
C ASN A 26 7.09 10.30 -2.82
N GLU A 27 6.05 10.72 -3.54
CA GLU A 27 6.02 12.03 -4.19
C GLU A 27 6.03 13.18 -3.17
N ALA A 28 5.32 13.05 -2.04
CA ALA A 28 5.32 14.05 -0.97
C ALA A 28 6.71 14.20 -0.34
N ILE A 29 7.37 13.08 0.00
CA ILE A 29 8.74 13.05 0.52
C ILE A 29 9.67 13.76 -0.47
N HIS A 30 9.62 13.37 -1.74
CA HIS A 30 10.47 13.94 -2.78
C HIS A 30 10.29 15.47 -2.93
N ARG A 31 9.04 15.95 -2.91
CA ARG A 31 8.74 17.39 -2.97
C ARG A 31 9.31 18.16 -1.78
N HIS A 32 9.24 17.60 -0.58
CA HIS A 32 9.79 18.26 0.61
C HIS A 32 11.32 18.23 0.64
N GLU A 33 11.94 17.13 0.23
CA GLU A 33 13.40 17.02 0.12
C GLU A 33 14.00 18.00 -0.90
N GLN A 34 13.27 18.31 -1.97
CA GLN A 34 13.69 19.26 -3.00
C GLN A 34 13.28 20.71 -2.74
N SER A 35 12.55 20.97 -1.66
CA SER A 35 12.10 22.33 -1.35
C SER A 35 13.26 23.21 -0.87
N ASN A 36 13.16 24.53 -1.10
CA ASN A 36 14.18 25.49 -0.64
C ASN A 36 14.26 25.60 0.90
N ASP A 37 13.25 25.08 1.61
CA ASP A 37 13.18 24.99 3.07
C ASP A 37 12.61 23.62 3.47
N PRO A 38 13.43 22.56 3.44
CA PRO A 38 12.98 21.22 3.79
C PRO A 38 12.48 21.18 5.23
N ASN A 39 11.33 20.56 5.46
CA ASN A 39 10.81 20.30 6.79
C ASN A 39 11.09 18.84 7.18
N PRO A 40 12.13 18.55 8.00
CA PRO A 40 12.52 17.18 8.31
C PRO A 40 11.44 16.40 9.06
N LEU A 41 10.65 17.08 9.91
CA LEU A 41 9.56 16.46 10.66
C LEU A 41 8.46 15.96 9.72
N MET A 42 8.11 16.75 8.70
CA MET A 42 7.12 16.33 7.69
C MET A 42 7.63 15.15 6.86
N ILE A 43 8.92 15.16 6.49
CA ILE A 43 9.55 14.05 5.78
C ILE A 43 9.50 12.77 6.62
N GLU A 44 9.85 12.85 7.90
CA GLU A 44 9.79 11.72 8.84
C GLU A 44 8.37 11.16 8.96
N GLN A 45 7.36 12.03 9.09
CA GLN A 45 5.96 11.61 9.15
C GLN A 45 5.51 10.88 7.86
N PHE A 46 5.87 11.40 6.68
CA PHE A 46 5.54 10.72 5.43
C PHE A 46 6.28 9.40 5.27
N GLN A 47 7.54 9.30 5.73
CA GLN A 47 8.29 8.05 5.75
C GLN A 47 7.64 7.02 6.67
N GLU A 48 7.16 7.43 7.85
CA GLU A 48 6.44 6.56 8.78
C GLU A 48 5.16 6.00 8.14
N ILE A 49 4.34 6.87 7.53
CA ILE A 49 3.11 6.45 6.84
C ILE A 49 3.44 5.49 5.68
N ARG A 50 4.45 5.81 4.85
CA ARG A 50 4.90 4.92 3.77
C ARG A 50 5.33 3.55 4.29
N ASN A 51 6.05 3.50 5.41
CA ASN A 51 6.52 2.24 5.98
C ASN A 51 5.34 1.38 6.47
N ARG A 52 4.34 2.01 7.11
CA ARG A 52 3.08 1.32 7.50
C ARG A 52 2.35 0.77 6.28
N LEU A 53 2.14 1.59 5.25
CA LEU A 53 1.50 1.16 4.01
C LEU A 53 2.27 0.04 3.30
N THR A 54 3.60 0.04 3.37
CA THR A 54 4.43 -1.05 2.83
C THR A 54 4.18 -2.36 3.58
N SER A 55 4.08 -2.31 4.91
CA SER A 55 3.73 -3.50 5.70
C SER A 55 2.31 -3.99 5.41
N ASP A 56 1.35 -3.07 5.26
CA ASP A 56 -0.03 -3.43 4.89
C ASP A 56 -0.07 -4.08 3.50
N LEU A 57 0.67 -3.55 2.54
CA LEU A 57 0.78 -4.15 1.21
C LEU A 57 1.35 -5.57 1.27
N GLN A 58 2.39 -5.81 2.06
CA GLN A 58 2.95 -7.16 2.24
C GLN A 58 1.94 -8.15 2.81
N ARG A 59 1.14 -7.71 3.79
CA ARG A 59 0.05 -8.51 4.35
C ARG A 59 -1.00 -8.82 3.29
N LEU A 60 -1.51 -7.82 2.56
CA LEU A 60 -2.52 -7.99 1.52
C LEU A 60 -2.03 -8.92 0.40
N MET A 61 -0.76 -8.82 0.00
CA MET A 61 -0.14 -9.72 -0.98
C MET A 61 -0.10 -11.18 -0.49
N SER A 62 0.07 -11.41 0.82
CA SER A 62 -0.04 -12.76 1.39
C SER A 62 -1.48 -13.28 1.32
N GLU A 63 -2.44 -12.46 1.74
CA GLU A 63 -3.87 -12.82 1.79
C GLU A 63 -4.44 -13.12 0.39
N ILE A 64 -4.08 -12.32 -0.62
CA ILE A 64 -4.52 -12.58 -2.00
C ILE A 64 -3.87 -13.84 -2.58
N THR A 65 -2.61 -14.12 -2.24
CA THR A 65 -1.93 -15.34 -2.67
C THR A 65 -2.64 -16.57 -2.11
N GLU A 66 -2.97 -16.56 -0.81
CA GLU A 66 -3.73 -17.63 -0.17
C GLU A 66 -5.11 -17.82 -0.81
N THR A 67 -5.83 -16.73 -1.06
CA THR A 67 -7.16 -16.76 -1.68
C THR A 67 -7.10 -17.29 -3.13
N THR A 68 -6.05 -16.92 -3.87
CA THR A 68 -5.80 -17.42 -5.23
C THR A 68 -5.62 -18.94 -5.26
N TRP A 69 -4.87 -19.50 -4.31
CA TRP A 69 -4.70 -20.95 -4.19
C TRP A 69 -6.02 -21.66 -3.92
N VAL A 70 -6.90 -21.08 -3.09
CA VAL A 70 -8.23 -21.64 -2.80
C VAL A 70 -9.16 -21.58 -4.01
N LEU A 71 -9.03 -20.57 -4.87
CA LEU A 71 -9.83 -20.46 -6.10
C LEU A 71 -9.34 -21.38 -7.22
N ALA A 72 -8.05 -21.74 -7.24
CA ALA A 72 -7.45 -22.60 -8.25
C ALA A 72 -7.59 -24.11 -7.97
N ALA A 73 -7.93 -24.50 -6.73
CA ALA A 73 -8.08 -25.88 -6.26
C ALA A 73 -9.53 -26.40 -6.40
#